data_AF-Q6CKA5-F1
#
_entry.id   AF-Q6CKA5-F1
#
_cell.length_a   1.000
_cell.length_b   1.000
_cell.length_c   1.000
_cell.angle_alpha   90.00
_cell.angle_beta   90.00
_cell.angle_gamma   90.00
#
_symmetry.space_group_name_H-M   'P 1'
#
loop_
_entity.id
_entity.type
_entity.pdbx_description
1 polymer ?
#
loop_
_entity_poly.entity_id
_entity_poly.type
_entity_poly.pdbx_seq_one_letter_code
_entity_poly.pdbx_strand_id
1 'polypeptide(L)'
;MRVFSGFATIILTVTFALLAKAVPESPPDGLSWEEWHMRDEHGITKYTPEEFFDIHDLGSKGYLDATDIITMYGLHRDTIVGKGDGMGQNDESQVIDDSLREGAVKIVMALLDVDDDTRITRKEYLAFAANGNKLADLGVGVGHHGDFETEYEMHHWNQYHKDQDPDIKNVHKEDVEHELLHHEHEVEAAENGPVGAAKGAVITDDEMESRIEQDRIPKKFRAN
;
A
#
# COMPACT_ATOMS: atom_id res chain seq x y z
N MET A 1 -16.38 -16.32 -57.25
CA MET A 1 -16.92 -15.63 -56.06
C MET A 1 -16.74 -16.55 -54.86
N ARG A 2 -15.86 -16.14 -53.93
CA ARG A 2 -15.70 -16.53 -52.51
C ARG A 2 -14.22 -16.38 -52.14
N VAL A 3 -13.88 -15.19 -51.66
CA VAL A 3 -12.60 -14.91 -51.02
C VAL A 3 -12.84 -15.10 -49.53
N PHE A 4 -12.20 -16.10 -48.93
CA PHE A 4 -12.20 -16.27 -47.48
C PHE A 4 -11.19 -15.26 -46.90
N SER A 5 -11.70 -14.27 -46.17
CA SER A 5 -10.89 -13.39 -45.33
C SER A 5 -10.83 -14.03 -43.95
N GLY A 6 -9.66 -14.58 -43.60
CA GLY A 6 -9.38 -15.07 -42.26
C GLY A 6 -8.91 -13.92 -41.39
N PHE A 7 -9.73 -13.52 -40.42
CA PHE A 7 -9.27 -12.71 -39.30
C PHE A 7 -8.55 -13.65 -38.33
N ALA A 8 -7.23 -13.48 -38.21
CA ALA A 8 -6.47 -14.10 -37.13
C ALA A 8 -6.67 -13.27 -35.87
N THR A 9 -7.53 -13.73 -34.97
CA THR A 9 -7.62 -13.23 -33.60
C THR A 9 -6.34 -13.65 -32.88
N ILE A 10 -5.41 -12.71 -32.68
CA ILE A 10 -4.26 -12.91 -31.81
C ILE A 10 -4.79 -12.84 -30.38
N ILE A 11 -5.02 -14.00 -29.76
CA ILE A 11 -5.24 -14.09 -28.32
C ILE A 11 -3.86 -13.96 -27.67
N LEU A 12 -3.55 -12.76 -27.17
CA LEU A 12 -2.37 -12.55 -26.34
C LEU A 12 -2.66 -13.14 -24.96
N THR A 13 -2.42 -14.44 -24.77
CA THR A 13 -2.38 -15.04 -23.44
C THR A 13 -1.12 -14.56 -22.73
N VAL A 14 -1.23 -13.47 -21.98
CA VAL A 14 -0.23 -13.10 -20.97
C VAL A 14 -0.37 -14.12 -19.84
N THR A 15 0.54 -15.10 -19.80
CA THR A 15 0.66 -16.00 -18.66
C THR A 15 1.20 -15.22 -17.46
N PHE A 16 0.30 -14.79 -16.58
CA PHE A 16 0.61 -14.31 -15.23
C PHE A 16 1.12 -15.48 -14.40
N ALA A 17 2.44 -15.58 -14.29
CA ALA A 17 3.08 -16.54 -13.40
C ALA A 17 4.35 -15.91 -12.83
N LEU A 18 4.18 -15.01 -11.87
CA LEU A 18 5.15 -14.73 -10.81
C LEU A 18 4.39 -13.93 -9.72
N LEU A 19 4.73 -14.14 -8.46
CA LEU A 19 4.09 -13.63 -7.22
C LEU A 19 3.07 -14.60 -6.59
N ALA A 20 3.54 -15.79 -6.25
CA ALA A 20 2.87 -16.66 -5.28
C ALA A 20 3.63 -16.57 -3.95
N LYS A 21 3.21 -15.67 -3.06
CA LYS A 21 3.44 -15.70 -1.60
C LYS A 21 2.48 -14.68 -0.95
N ALA A 22 1.60 -15.20 -0.08
CA ALA A 22 0.44 -14.56 0.55
C ALA A 22 -0.48 -13.84 -0.47
N VAL A 23 -1.65 -14.40 -0.77
CA VAL A 23 -2.59 -13.79 -1.72
C VAL A 23 -3.07 -12.48 -1.10
N PRO A 24 -2.62 -11.29 -1.56
CA PRO A 24 -3.30 -10.08 -1.18
C PRO A 24 -4.72 -10.20 -1.75
N GLU A 25 -5.67 -9.63 -1.03
CA GLU A 25 -7.09 -9.75 -1.31
C GLU A 25 -7.38 -9.57 -2.81
N SER A 26 -8.28 -10.40 -3.36
CA SER A 26 -8.68 -10.31 -4.76
C SER A 26 -10.04 -9.62 -4.85
N PRO A 27 -10.38 -8.99 -5.99
CA PRO A 27 -11.70 -8.39 -6.17
C PRO A 27 -12.81 -9.41 -5.83
N PRO A 28 -13.83 -9.01 -5.06
CA PRO A 28 -14.94 -9.91 -4.77
C PRO A 28 -15.64 -10.36 -6.07
N ASP A 29 -16.24 -11.55 -6.05
CA ASP A 29 -16.85 -12.17 -7.22
C ASP A 29 -17.75 -11.19 -8.00
N GLY A 30 -17.42 -10.99 -9.28
CA GLY A 30 -18.19 -10.16 -10.20
C GLY A 30 -17.82 -8.67 -10.24
N LEU A 31 -16.80 -8.24 -9.49
CA LEU A 31 -16.23 -6.89 -9.58
C LEU A 31 -14.89 -6.92 -10.33
N SER A 32 -14.63 -5.89 -11.12
CA SER A 32 -13.28 -5.57 -11.57
C SER A 32 -12.47 -4.98 -10.40
N TRP A 33 -11.13 -5.02 -10.52
CA TRP A 33 -10.26 -4.37 -9.56
C TRP A 33 -10.58 -2.87 -9.42
N GLU A 34 -10.81 -2.19 -10.55
CA GLU A 34 -11.16 -0.77 -10.56
C GLU A 34 -12.45 -0.48 -9.76
N GLU A 35 -13.50 -1.29 -9.92
CA GLU A 35 -14.75 -1.12 -9.17
C GLU A 35 -14.57 -1.44 -7.68
N TRP A 36 -13.72 -2.41 -7.36
CA TRP A 36 -13.38 -2.75 -5.99
C TRP A 36 -12.60 -1.61 -5.32
N HIS A 37 -11.54 -1.12 -5.96
CA HIS A 37 -10.74 0.02 -5.51
C HIS A 37 -11.61 1.26 -5.27
N MET A 38 -12.44 1.63 -6.24
CA MET A 38 -13.33 2.79 -6.13
C MET A 38 -14.34 2.67 -4.99
N ARG A 39 -14.83 1.45 -4.72
CA ARG A 39 -15.80 1.22 -3.63
C ARG A 39 -15.13 1.29 -2.27
N ASP A 40 -13.99 0.64 -2.09
CA ASP A 40 -13.40 0.43 -0.77
C ASP A 40 -12.53 1.61 -0.35
N GLU A 41 -11.73 2.18 -1.26
CA GLU A 41 -10.87 3.33 -0.95
C GLU A 41 -11.59 4.67 -1.05
N HIS A 42 -12.48 4.82 -2.04
CA HIS A 42 -13.15 6.10 -2.29
C HIS A 42 -14.60 6.14 -1.83
N GLY A 43 -15.20 5.00 -1.46
CA GLY A 43 -16.62 4.92 -1.12
C GLY A 43 -17.56 5.13 -2.31
N ILE A 44 -17.06 5.04 -3.55
CA ILE A 44 -17.77 5.38 -4.78
C ILE A 44 -18.12 4.10 -5.55
N THR A 45 -19.40 3.72 -5.55
CA THR A 45 -19.90 2.54 -6.30
C THR A 45 -20.36 2.86 -7.72
N LYS A 46 -20.51 4.14 -8.06
CA LYS A 46 -20.92 4.60 -9.39
C LYS A 46 -20.06 5.78 -9.77
N TYR A 47 -19.25 5.58 -10.80
CA TYR A 47 -18.32 6.57 -11.29
C TYR A 47 -18.23 6.49 -12.81
N THR A 48 -17.80 7.58 -13.40
CA THR A 48 -17.44 7.69 -14.81
C THR A 48 -15.94 7.47 -14.97
N PRO A 49 -15.46 7.02 -16.15
CA PRO A 49 -14.03 6.96 -16.44
C PRO A 49 -13.34 8.32 -16.18
N GLU A 50 -14.02 9.42 -16.49
CA GLU A 50 -13.58 10.77 -16.15
C GLU A 50 -13.29 10.96 -14.66
N GLU A 51 -14.25 10.62 -13.79
CA GLU A 51 -14.08 10.71 -12.35
C GLU A 51 -12.95 9.81 -11.85
N PHE A 52 -12.83 8.58 -12.39
CA PHE A 52 -11.72 7.70 -12.05
C PHE A 52 -10.37 8.35 -12.36
N PHE A 53 -10.22 8.92 -13.55
CA PHE A 53 -8.97 9.56 -13.94
C PHE A 53 -8.68 10.78 -13.05
N ASP A 54 -9.67 11.64 -12.86
CA ASP A 54 -9.49 12.95 -12.22
C ASP A 54 -9.10 12.81 -10.72
N ILE A 55 -9.54 11.77 -10.02
CA ILE A 55 -9.14 11.54 -8.61
C ILE A 55 -7.77 10.84 -8.47
N HIS A 56 -7.28 10.20 -9.53
CA HIS A 56 -6.01 9.47 -9.51
C HIS A 56 -4.86 10.23 -10.17
N ASP A 57 -5.13 11.36 -10.81
CA ASP A 57 -4.13 12.31 -11.30
C ASP A 57 -3.59 13.14 -10.13
N LEU A 58 -2.56 12.62 -9.44
CA LEU A 58 -2.00 13.28 -8.27
C LEU A 58 -1.40 14.63 -8.66
N GLY A 59 -1.91 15.70 -8.05
CA GLY A 59 -1.50 17.06 -8.36
C GLY A 59 -2.15 17.65 -9.61
N SER A 60 -3.15 16.97 -10.21
CA SER A 60 -3.96 17.47 -11.34
C SER A 60 -3.12 17.90 -12.54
N LYS A 61 -2.18 17.03 -12.94
CA LYS A 61 -1.19 17.26 -14.00
C LYS A 61 -1.79 17.11 -15.41
N GLY A 62 -2.92 16.42 -15.52
CA GLY A 62 -3.60 16.05 -16.76
C GLY A 62 -3.12 14.70 -17.35
N TYR A 63 -2.29 13.96 -16.63
CA TYR A 63 -1.75 12.67 -17.02
C TYR A 63 -1.40 11.82 -15.79
N LEU A 64 -1.47 10.49 -15.94
CA LEU A 64 -0.96 9.54 -14.96
C LEU A 64 0.47 9.15 -15.32
N ASP A 65 1.39 9.24 -14.37
CA ASP A 65 2.76 8.78 -14.46
C ASP A 65 3.02 7.57 -13.55
N ALA A 66 4.27 7.11 -13.50
CA ALA A 66 4.66 5.97 -12.68
C ALA A 66 4.29 6.14 -11.20
N THR A 67 4.35 7.36 -10.65
CA THR A 67 4.01 7.64 -9.25
C THR A 67 2.52 7.44 -9.03
N ASP A 68 1.68 7.95 -9.93
CA ASP A 68 0.22 7.78 -9.82
C ASP A 68 -0.16 6.31 -9.87
N ILE A 69 0.47 5.53 -10.76
CA ILE A 69 0.24 4.09 -10.86
C ILE A 69 0.65 3.38 -9.57
N ILE A 70 1.86 3.67 -9.06
CA ILE A 70 2.38 3.06 -7.82
C ILE A 70 1.47 3.38 -6.65
N THR A 71 1.03 4.63 -6.51
CA THR A 71 0.13 5.05 -5.44
C THR A 71 -1.24 4.39 -5.57
N MET A 72 -1.85 4.40 -6.76
CA MET A 72 -3.17 3.80 -7.00
C MET A 72 -3.21 2.31 -6.65
N TYR A 73 -2.12 1.57 -6.90
CA TYR A 73 -2.00 0.16 -6.53
C TYR A 73 -1.47 -0.08 -5.12
N GLY A 74 -1.28 0.96 -4.29
CA GLY A 74 -0.81 0.81 -2.91
C GLY A 74 0.63 0.34 -2.77
N LEU A 75 1.44 0.58 -3.80
CA LEU A 75 2.83 0.14 -3.92
C LEU A 75 3.84 1.23 -3.52
N HIS A 76 3.40 2.33 -2.93
CA HIS A 76 4.28 3.45 -2.57
C HIS A 76 5.08 3.18 -1.27
N ARG A 77 4.57 2.31 -0.41
CA ARG A 77 5.18 1.83 0.85
C ARG A 77 6.09 0.61 0.63
N ASP A 78 7.02 0.39 1.55
CA ASP A 78 7.99 -0.71 1.46
C ASP A 78 7.42 -2.04 1.94
N THR A 79 6.36 -2.01 2.74
CA THR A 79 5.68 -3.18 3.28
C THR A 79 4.17 -3.01 3.27
N ILE A 80 3.44 -4.10 2.99
CA ILE A 80 1.99 -4.15 3.16
C ILE A 80 1.68 -4.78 4.51
N VAL A 81 1.07 -4.01 5.40
CA VAL A 81 0.56 -4.54 6.67
C VAL A 81 -0.80 -5.19 6.42
N GLY A 82 -0.91 -6.49 6.75
CA GLY A 82 -2.17 -7.23 6.62
C GLY A 82 -2.75 -7.15 5.20
N LYS A 83 -3.92 -6.52 5.06
CA LYS A 83 -4.59 -6.25 3.76
C LYS A 83 -4.44 -4.81 3.28
N GLY A 84 -3.72 -3.98 4.04
CA GLY A 84 -3.40 -2.59 3.74
C GLY A 84 -4.31 -1.53 4.36
N ASP A 85 -5.30 -1.91 5.16
CA ASP A 85 -6.17 -1.02 5.94
C ASP A 85 -5.52 -0.51 7.25
N GLY A 86 -4.19 -0.57 7.33
CA GLY A 86 -3.46 -0.25 8.56
C GLY A 86 -3.65 -1.25 9.70
N MET A 87 -4.18 -2.45 9.43
CA MET A 87 -4.40 -3.50 10.44
C MET A 87 -3.75 -4.83 10.03
N GLY A 88 -3.44 -5.67 11.01
CA GLY A 88 -2.95 -7.02 10.79
C GLY A 88 -1.75 -7.38 11.65
N GLN A 89 -0.84 -8.18 11.08
CA GLN A 89 0.45 -8.47 11.69
C GLN A 89 1.54 -7.82 10.82
N ASN A 90 2.62 -7.40 11.46
CA ASN A 90 3.86 -7.12 10.76
C ASN A 90 4.44 -8.45 10.27
N ASP A 91 3.93 -8.93 9.14
CA ASP A 91 4.61 -10.00 8.42
C ASP A 91 5.57 -9.36 7.43
N GLU A 92 6.85 -9.68 7.54
CA GLU A 92 7.86 -9.36 6.51
C GLU A 92 7.57 -10.07 5.17
N SER A 93 6.42 -10.74 5.04
CA SER A 93 6.10 -11.54 3.86
C SER A 93 5.57 -10.71 2.69
N GLN A 94 5.24 -9.44 2.94
CA GLN A 94 4.75 -8.49 1.93
C GLN A 94 5.67 -7.28 1.73
N VAL A 95 6.98 -7.52 1.64
CA VAL A 95 7.93 -6.50 1.18
C VAL A 95 7.63 -6.17 -0.28
N ILE A 96 7.32 -4.90 -0.56
CA ILE A 96 7.18 -4.37 -1.90
C ILE A 96 8.57 -4.00 -2.40
N ASP A 97 9.19 -4.91 -3.16
CA ASP A 97 10.46 -4.63 -3.81
C ASP A 97 10.30 -3.76 -5.07
N ASP A 98 11.41 -3.16 -5.51
CA ASP A 98 11.45 -2.31 -6.71
C ASP A 98 11.00 -3.07 -7.97
N SER A 99 11.22 -4.39 -8.04
CA SER A 99 10.81 -5.20 -9.20
C SER A 99 9.29 -5.31 -9.29
N LEU A 100 8.58 -5.36 -8.18
CA LEU A 100 7.12 -5.35 -8.15
C LEU A 100 6.59 -4.00 -8.63
N ARG A 101 7.16 -2.89 -8.14
CA ARG A 101 6.79 -1.52 -8.55
C ARG A 101 7.02 -1.31 -10.04
N GLU A 102 8.21 -1.63 -10.53
CA GLU A 102 8.58 -1.54 -11.94
C GLU A 102 7.70 -2.45 -12.80
N GLY A 103 7.39 -3.66 -12.33
CA GLY A 103 6.50 -4.61 -13.00
C GLY A 103 5.09 -4.05 -13.18
N ALA A 104 4.51 -3.50 -12.12
CA ALA A 104 3.19 -2.88 -12.16
C ALA A 104 3.13 -1.69 -13.13
N VAL A 105 4.09 -0.76 -13.00
CA VAL A 105 4.19 0.41 -13.90
C VAL A 105 4.32 -0.05 -15.35
N LYS A 106 5.21 -1.01 -15.63
CA LYS A 106 5.42 -1.52 -16.99
C LYS A 106 4.16 -2.14 -17.60
N ILE A 107 3.41 -2.92 -16.81
CA ILE A 107 2.17 -3.55 -17.29
C ILE A 107 1.14 -2.47 -17.64
N VAL A 108 0.94 -1.49 -16.77
CA VAL A 108 -0.05 -0.42 -16.96
C VAL A 108 0.36 0.50 -18.12
N MET A 109 1.63 0.93 -18.19
CA MET A 109 2.14 1.73 -19.31
C MET A 109 1.98 0.98 -20.64
N ALA A 110 2.36 -0.29 -20.72
CA ALA A 110 2.20 -1.09 -21.94
C ALA A 110 0.74 -1.25 -22.41
N LEU A 111 -0.24 -1.05 -21.52
CA LEU A 111 -1.66 -1.14 -21.84
C LEU A 111 -2.27 0.21 -22.26
N LEU A 112 -1.78 1.32 -21.71
CA LEU A 112 -2.45 2.62 -21.81
C LEU A 112 -1.61 3.74 -22.44
N ASP A 113 -0.29 3.73 -22.31
CA ASP A 113 0.62 4.72 -22.91
C ASP A 113 0.87 4.33 -24.38
N VAL A 114 0.09 4.91 -25.29
CA VAL A 114 0.07 4.49 -26.70
C VAL A 114 1.19 5.16 -27.49
N ASP A 115 1.62 6.36 -27.06
CA ASP A 115 2.70 7.10 -27.72
C ASP A 115 4.07 6.96 -27.05
N ASP A 116 4.18 6.17 -25.97
CA ASP A 116 5.41 5.78 -25.27
C ASP A 116 6.17 7.02 -24.74
N ASP A 117 5.42 8.02 -24.27
CA ASP A 117 5.97 9.26 -23.70
C ASP A 117 6.12 9.22 -22.17
N THR A 118 5.84 8.05 -21.57
CA THR A 118 5.82 7.75 -20.12
C THR A 118 4.68 8.42 -19.35
N ARG A 119 3.63 8.87 -20.04
CA ARG A 119 2.47 9.52 -19.45
C ARG A 119 1.19 9.00 -20.08
N ILE A 120 0.29 8.52 -19.23
CA ILE A 120 -1.05 8.14 -19.67
C ILE A 120 -1.93 9.38 -19.60
N THR A 121 -2.20 10.00 -20.75
CA THR A 121 -3.08 11.15 -20.82
C THR A 121 -4.53 10.74 -20.54
N ARG A 122 -5.34 11.72 -20.12
CA ARG A 122 -6.79 11.52 -19.97
C ARG A 122 -7.44 10.95 -21.22
N LYS A 123 -6.98 11.38 -22.40
CA LYS A 123 -7.51 10.90 -23.68
C LYS A 123 -7.23 9.42 -23.89
N GLU A 124 -6.03 8.96 -23.57
CA GLU A 124 -5.65 7.54 -23.70
C GLU A 124 -6.43 6.67 -22.73
N TYR A 125 -6.51 7.08 -21.47
CA TYR A 125 -7.33 6.38 -20.48
C TYR A 125 -8.80 6.28 -20.89
N LEU A 126 -9.40 7.38 -21.34
CA LEU A 126 -10.80 7.37 -21.79
C LEU A 126 -11.00 6.52 -23.05
N ALA A 127 -10.03 6.50 -23.97
CA ALA A 127 -10.08 5.63 -25.15
C ALA A 127 -10.00 4.14 -24.75
N PHE A 128 -9.15 3.81 -23.77
CA PHE A 128 -9.08 2.48 -23.18
C PHE A 128 -10.41 2.08 -22.53
N ALA A 129 -10.98 2.93 -21.68
CA ALA A 129 -12.24 2.69 -20.98
C ALA A 129 -13.45 2.63 -21.92
N ALA A 130 -13.47 3.42 -23.01
CA ALA A 130 -14.54 3.40 -24.00
C ALA A 130 -14.70 2.05 -24.72
N ASN A 131 -13.65 1.22 -24.74
CA ASN A 131 -13.70 -0.16 -25.24
C ASN A 131 -14.28 -1.16 -24.22
N GLY A 132 -14.73 -0.67 -23.06
CA GLY A 132 -15.21 -1.51 -21.96
C GLY A 132 -14.09 -2.12 -21.11
N ASN A 133 -12.84 -1.68 -21.30
CA ASN A 133 -11.72 -2.15 -20.50
C ASN A 133 -11.69 -1.44 -19.14
N LYS A 134 -11.08 -2.12 -18.17
CA LYS A 134 -10.83 -1.66 -16.80
C LYS A 134 -9.39 -1.98 -16.45
N LEU A 135 -8.82 -1.23 -15.51
CA LEU A 135 -7.49 -1.58 -14.98
C LEU A 135 -7.51 -3.00 -14.39
N ALA A 136 -6.44 -3.75 -14.66
CA ALA A 136 -6.36 -5.16 -14.30
C ALA A 136 -5.98 -5.34 -12.84
N ASP A 137 -6.50 -6.40 -12.22
CA ASP A 137 -5.97 -6.87 -10.94
C ASP A 137 -4.53 -7.34 -11.14
N LEU A 138 -3.57 -6.68 -10.48
CA LEU A 138 -2.16 -7.06 -10.51
C LEU A 138 -1.80 -8.05 -9.40
N GLY A 139 -2.77 -8.48 -8.57
CA GLY A 139 -2.56 -9.36 -7.45
C GLY A 139 -1.77 -8.69 -6.34
N VAL A 140 -2.03 -7.40 -6.08
CA VAL A 140 -1.38 -6.58 -5.04
C VAL A 140 -2.38 -6.03 -4.01
N GLY A 141 -3.64 -6.47 -4.08
CA GLY A 141 -4.71 -6.03 -3.19
C GLY A 141 -5.54 -4.89 -3.78
N VAL A 142 -6.36 -4.27 -2.93
CA VAL A 142 -7.30 -3.22 -3.32
C VAL A 142 -6.62 -1.95 -3.82
N GLY A 143 -5.35 -1.74 -3.44
CA GLY A 143 -4.62 -0.50 -3.65
C GLY A 143 -4.94 0.52 -2.56
N HIS A 144 -3.97 1.34 -2.17
CA HIS A 144 -4.02 2.20 -0.97
C HIS A 144 -3.27 3.52 -1.24
N HIS A 145 -3.82 4.66 -0.85
CA HIS A 145 -3.24 5.98 -1.18
C HIS A 145 -2.32 6.53 -0.08
N GLY A 146 -2.57 6.14 1.17
CA GLY A 146 -1.89 6.59 2.37
C GLY A 146 -0.90 5.59 2.93
N ASP A 147 -0.12 6.06 3.90
CA ASP A 147 0.74 5.20 4.70
C ASP A 147 -0.07 4.38 5.71
N PHE A 148 0.62 3.48 6.41
CA PHE A 148 0.02 2.57 7.40
C PHE A 148 -0.85 3.28 8.45
N GLU A 149 -0.41 4.44 8.94
CA GLU A 149 -1.13 5.25 9.93
C GLU A 149 -2.38 5.88 9.30
N THR A 150 -2.19 6.57 8.17
CA THR A 150 -3.27 7.30 7.50
C THR A 150 -4.39 6.37 7.07
N GLU A 151 -4.05 5.19 6.55
CA GLU A 151 -5.05 4.20 6.14
C GLU A 151 -5.83 3.68 7.35
N TYR A 152 -5.15 3.39 8.47
CA TYR A 152 -5.85 3.03 9.69
C TYR A 152 -6.81 4.13 10.14
N GLU A 153 -6.33 5.35 10.30
CA GLU A 153 -7.15 6.47 10.77
C GLU A 153 -8.39 6.67 9.88
N MET A 154 -8.22 6.71 8.56
CA MET A 154 -9.33 6.97 7.64
C MET A 154 -10.34 5.82 7.61
N HIS A 155 -9.89 4.58 7.47
CA HIS A 155 -10.78 3.42 7.38
C HIS A 155 -11.50 3.18 8.71
N HIS A 156 -10.76 3.23 9.83
CA HIS A 156 -11.31 3.06 11.17
C HIS A 156 -12.31 4.18 11.51
N TRP A 157 -11.97 5.42 11.20
CA TRP A 157 -12.89 6.54 11.40
C TRP A 157 -14.18 6.36 10.60
N ASN A 158 -14.08 6.01 9.31
CA ASN A 158 -15.23 5.86 8.43
C ASN A 158 -16.16 4.73 8.91
N GLN A 159 -15.57 3.66 9.43
CA GLN A 159 -16.32 2.49 9.89
C GLN A 159 -16.97 2.70 11.26
N TYR A 160 -16.25 3.27 12.23
CA TYR A 160 -16.67 3.26 13.63
C TYR A 160 -17.10 4.63 14.17
N HIS A 161 -16.52 5.72 13.67
CA HIS A 161 -16.72 7.05 14.27
C HIS A 161 -17.70 7.92 13.48
N LYS A 162 -17.58 8.00 12.15
CA LYS A 162 -18.34 8.89 11.25
C LYS A 162 -19.79 9.12 11.64
N ASP A 163 -20.55 8.03 11.75
CA ASP A 163 -22.00 8.05 11.91
C ASP A 163 -22.44 7.72 13.34
N GLN A 164 -21.57 7.13 14.16
CA GLN A 164 -21.93 6.55 15.46
C GLN A 164 -21.28 7.24 16.65
N ASP A 165 -20.01 7.67 16.51
CA ASP A 165 -19.22 8.26 17.59
C ASP A 165 -18.26 9.33 17.05
N PRO A 166 -18.77 10.45 16.50
CA PRO A 166 -17.95 11.49 15.90
C PRO A 166 -17.11 12.26 16.92
N ASP A 167 -17.44 12.16 18.21
CA ASP A 167 -16.68 12.76 19.31
C ASP A 167 -15.58 11.82 19.86
N ILE A 168 -15.38 10.63 19.26
CA ILE A 168 -14.35 9.63 19.63
C ILE A 168 -14.37 9.33 21.14
N LYS A 169 -15.54 8.96 21.67
CA LYS A 169 -15.72 8.62 23.09
C LYS A 169 -15.44 7.15 23.37
N ASN A 170 -15.49 6.30 22.36
CA ASN A 170 -15.25 4.88 22.46
C ASN A 170 -13.86 4.54 21.89
N VAL A 171 -13.08 3.79 22.66
CA VAL A 171 -11.86 3.14 22.17
C VAL A 171 -12.25 1.75 21.70
N HIS A 172 -11.95 1.44 20.45
CA HIS A 172 -12.24 0.16 19.83
C HIS A 172 -11.09 -0.82 20.04
N LYS A 173 -11.35 -2.09 19.74
CA LYS A 173 -10.33 -3.14 19.86
C LYS A 173 -9.17 -2.87 18.89
N GLU A 174 -9.54 -2.40 17.70
CA GLU A 174 -8.65 -2.08 16.60
C GLU A 174 -7.70 -0.94 16.99
N ASP A 175 -8.13 0.05 17.78
CA ASP A 175 -7.26 1.14 18.27
C ASP A 175 -6.10 0.59 19.09
N VAL A 176 -6.38 -0.38 19.97
CA VAL A 176 -5.34 -1.01 20.78
C VAL A 176 -4.43 -1.90 19.93
N GLU A 177 -4.99 -2.62 18.96
CA GLU A 177 -4.22 -3.49 18.08
C GLU A 177 -3.30 -2.69 17.14
N HIS A 178 -3.79 -1.57 16.60
CA HIS A 178 -3.00 -0.67 15.77
C HIS A 178 -1.86 -0.03 16.57
N GLU A 179 -2.12 0.47 17.78
CA GLU A 179 -1.08 1.04 18.65
C GLU A 179 0.01 0.03 19.02
N LEU A 180 -0.36 -1.22 19.30
CA LEU A 180 0.60 -2.29 19.56
C LEU A 180 1.46 -2.61 18.34
N LEU A 181 0.85 -2.61 17.16
CA LEU A 181 1.53 -2.84 15.89
C LEU A 181 2.46 -1.66 15.52
N HIS A 182 2.00 -0.43 15.71
CA HIS A 182 2.82 0.76 15.56
C HIS A 182 4.06 0.69 16.47
N HIS A 183 3.88 0.27 17.73
CA HIS A 183 5.00 0.07 18.64
C HIS A 183 5.96 -1.03 18.18
N GLU A 184 5.45 -2.14 17.63
CA GLU A 184 6.29 -3.19 17.03
C GLU A 184 7.14 -2.63 15.88
N HIS A 185 6.55 -1.84 14.98
CA HIS A 185 7.28 -1.17 13.90
C HIS A 185 8.34 -0.20 14.42
N GLU A 186 8.04 0.58 15.47
CA GLU A 186 9.01 1.49 16.08
C GLU A 186 10.21 0.75 16.69
N VAL A 187 9.97 -0.37 17.37
CA VAL A 187 11.02 -1.20 17.96
C VAL A 187 11.88 -1.82 16.87
N GLU A 188 11.28 -2.43 15.85
CA GLU A 188 12.02 -2.99 14.72
C GLU A 188 12.79 -1.94 13.94
N ALA A 189 12.21 -0.76 13.70
CA ALA A 189 12.90 0.34 13.05
C ALA A 189 14.05 0.89 13.91
N ALA A 190 13.93 0.86 15.24
CA ALA A 190 15.02 1.21 16.15
C ALA A 190 16.14 0.15 16.16
N GLU A 191 15.79 -1.13 16.01
CA GLU A 191 16.73 -2.25 15.91
C GLU A 191 17.46 -2.30 14.55
N ASN A 192 16.76 -1.97 13.45
CA ASN A 192 17.26 -2.03 12.07
C ASN A 192 17.76 -0.69 11.50
N GLY A 193 17.42 0.43 12.13
CA GLY A 193 17.91 1.75 11.75
C GLY A 193 19.43 1.87 11.93
N PRO A 194 20.09 2.90 11.36
CA PRO A 194 21.46 3.18 11.74
C PRO A 194 21.47 3.35 13.27
N VAL A 195 22.26 2.54 13.96
CA VAL A 195 22.54 2.66 15.41
C VAL A 195 22.89 4.12 15.69
N GLY A 196 21.87 4.89 16.06
CA GLY A 196 21.79 6.32 15.71
C GLY A 196 21.05 7.15 16.75
N ALA A 197 20.63 6.56 17.87
CA ALA A 197 21.09 7.16 19.11
C ALA A 197 22.62 7.12 19.01
N ALA A 198 23.24 8.28 18.71
CA ALA A 198 24.65 8.47 18.37
C ALA A 198 25.55 7.36 18.95
N LYS A 199 26.57 6.89 18.23
CA LYS A 199 27.57 5.90 18.70
C LYS A 199 28.22 6.13 20.10
N GLY A 200 27.82 7.15 20.88
CA GLY A 200 28.09 7.33 22.31
C GLY A 200 26.86 7.50 23.23
N ALA A 201 25.64 7.18 22.80
CA ALA A 201 24.39 7.30 23.59
C ALA A 201 23.85 5.94 24.07
N VAL A 202 24.18 4.84 23.38
CA VAL A 202 23.92 3.48 23.87
C VAL A 202 25.09 3.09 24.77
N ILE A 203 24.89 3.22 26.08
CA ILE A 203 25.83 2.74 27.09
C ILE A 203 25.54 1.23 27.25
N THR A 204 26.52 0.37 27.01
CA THR A 204 26.34 -1.07 27.27
C THR A 204 26.13 -1.31 28.76
N ASP A 205 25.55 -2.46 29.16
CA ASP A 205 25.39 -2.80 30.58
C ASP A 205 26.73 -2.70 31.33
N ASP A 206 27.81 -3.22 30.75
CA ASP A 206 29.17 -3.12 31.30
C ASP A 206 29.65 -1.66 31.44
N GLU A 207 29.37 -0.82 30.44
CA GLU A 207 29.76 0.59 30.46
C GLU A 207 28.91 1.39 31.45
N MET A 208 27.64 1.02 31.65
CA MET A 208 26.74 1.60 32.63
C MET A 208 27.21 1.24 34.03
N GLU A 209 27.50 -0.03 34.28
CA GLU A 209 28.07 -0.52 35.53
C GLU A 209 29.39 0.16 35.87
N SER A 210 30.25 0.40 34.86
CA SER A 210 31.52 1.11 35.07
C SER A 210 31.35 2.57 35.53
N ARG A 211 30.20 3.19 35.23
CA ARG A 211 29.85 4.56 35.63
C ARG A 211 29.19 4.64 37.00
N ILE A 212 28.82 3.50 37.59
CA ILE A 212 28.23 3.46 38.93
C ILE A 212 29.33 3.61 39.99
N GLU A 213 29.27 4.69 40.77
CA GLU A 213 30.09 4.84 41.97
C GLU A 213 29.63 3.83 43.04
N GLN A 214 30.27 2.66 43.06
CA GLN A 214 29.98 1.55 43.97
C GLN A 214 29.88 1.98 45.45
N ASP A 215 30.70 2.97 45.84
CA ASP A 215 30.71 3.51 47.20
C ASP A 215 29.48 4.34 47.57
N ARG A 216 28.68 4.79 46.59
CA ARG A 216 27.41 5.47 46.81
C ARG A 216 26.21 4.53 46.84
N ILE A 217 26.38 3.27 46.43
CA ILE A 217 25.31 2.27 46.50
C ILE A 217 25.02 1.97 47.98
N PRO A 218 23.78 2.13 48.47
CA PRO A 218 23.41 1.76 49.84
C PRO A 218 23.78 0.30 50.15
N LYS A 219 24.34 0.04 51.33
CA LYS A 219 24.86 -1.30 51.70
C LYS A 219 23.87 -2.45 51.52
N LYS A 220 22.57 -2.19 51.65
CA LYS A 220 21.51 -3.20 51.46
C LYS A 220 21.34 -3.69 50.01
N PHE A 221 21.96 -3.02 49.04
CA PHE A 221 21.86 -3.32 47.61
C PHE A 221 23.20 -3.69 46.96
N ARG A 222 24.30 -3.77 47.74
CA ARG A 222 25.57 -4.27 47.21
C ARG A 222 25.52 -5.80 47.19
N ALA A 223 25.93 -6.42 46.09
CA ALA A 223 26.24 -7.85 46.09
C ALA A 223 27.38 -8.12 47.08
N ASN A 224 27.29 -9.24 47.82
CA ASN A 224 28.34 -9.65 48.77
C ASN A 224 29.63 -10.05 48.05
#